data_AF-A0A536G0Y1-F1
#
_entry.id   AF-A0A536G0Y1-F1
#
_cell.length_a   1.000
_cell.length_b   1.000
_cell.length_c   1.000
_cell.angle_alpha   90.00
_cell.angle_beta   90.00
_cell.angle_gamma   90.00
#
_symmetry.space_group_name_H-M   'P 1'
#
loop_
_entity.id
_entity.type
_entity.pdbx_description
1 polymer ?
#
loop_
_entity_poly.entity_id
_entity_poly.type
_entity_poly.pdbx_seq_one_letter_code
_entity_poly.pdbx_strand_id
1 'polypeptide(L)'
;MTGLIVLAHAVLGIVFFGGLFGRWIVLGLAAKAETLAAMRTLTKAAAPFEWIVIVIGTIGGLLGIASAISQGRPLFGPLQGAPVDWLFASIVLVLSAAPLPRFVFIPRGKVFEAALAEATARDHVTPELMAAWHDPVTRAAHGYELFVTSTVLVLMLAKPF
;
A
#
# COMPACT_ATOMS: atom_id res chain seq x y z
N MET A 1 -8.95 27.84 -3.26
CA MET A 1 -9.09 26.59 -2.47
C MET A 1 -8.68 25.35 -3.25
N THR A 2 -9.10 25.20 -4.51
CA THR A 2 -8.80 24.02 -5.36
C THR A 2 -7.31 23.67 -5.46
N GLY A 3 -6.43 24.65 -5.70
CA GLY A 3 -4.99 24.40 -5.83
C GLY A 3 -4.32 23.83 -4.56
N LEU A 4 -4.79 24.22 -3.36
CA LEU A 4 -4.26 23.70 -2.11
C LEU A 4 -4.65 22.23 -1.89
N ILE A 5 -5.88 21.86 -2.26
CA ILE A 5 -6.37 20.47 -2.16
C ILE A 5 -5.57 19.56 -3.11
N VAL A 6 -5.35 20.01 -4.34
CA VAL A 6 -4.55 19.29 -5.34
C VAL A 6 -3.11 19.09 -4.85
N LEU A 7 -2.48 20.15 -4.36
CA LEU A 7 -1.11 20.08 -3.83
C LEU A 7 -1.02 19.13 -2.63
N ALA A 8 -1.96 19.24 -1.68
CA ALA A 8 -2.01 18.35 -0.52
C ALA A 8 -2.18 16.89 -0.95
N HIS A 9 -3.09 16.62 -1.89
CA HIS A 9 -3.30 15.27 -2.41
C HIS A 9 -2.04 14.72 -3.11
N ALA A 10 -1.35 15.52 -3.93
CA ALA A 10 -0.10 15.12 -4.57
C ALA A 10 1.02 14.82 -3.57
N VAL A 11 1.21 15.68 -2.57
CA VAL A 11 2.20 15.47 -1.50
C VAL A 11 1.89 14.20 -0.71
N LEU A 12 0.62 13.97 -0.34
CA LEU A 12 0.23 12.74 0.35
C LEU A 12 0.43 11.50 -0.52
N GLY A 13 0.22 11.59 -1.83
CA GLY A 13 0.53 10.51 -2.77
C GLY A 13 2.02 10.13 -2.75
N ILE A 14 2.91 11.13 -2.71
CA ILE A 14 4.37 10.91 -2.60
C ILE A 14 4.72 10.27 -1.24
N VAL A 15 4.15 10.77 -0.15
CA VAL A 15 4.37 10.22 1.20
C VAL A 15 3.84 8.78 1.29
N PHE A 16 2.66 8.51 0.74
CA PHE A 16 2.07 7.17 0.67
C PHE A 16 2.97 6.20 -0.11
N PHE A 17 3.47 6.62 -1.27
CA PHE A 17 4.43 5.83 -2.05
C PHE A 17 5.71 5.55 -1.26
N GLY A 18 6.26 6.57 -0.58
CA GLY A 18 7.40 6.40 0.32
C GLY A 18 7.13 5.40 1.46
N GLY A 19 5.91 5.40 2.00
CA GLY A 19 5.40 4.40 2.95
C GLY A 19 5.46 2.98 2.38
N LEU A 20 4.84 2.75 1.22
CA LEU A 20 4.84 1.44 0.57
C LEU A 20 6.25 0.94 0.27
N PHE A 21 7.09 1.81 -0.30
CA PHE A 21 8.45 1.48 -0.69
C PHE A 21 9.35 1.19 0.51
N GLY A 22 9.28 2.04 1.55
CA GLY A 22 10.02 1.84 2.79
C GLY A 22 9.62 0.54 3.49
N ARG A 23 8.31 0.26 3.59
CA ARG A 23 7.80 -1.01 4.09
C ARG A 23 8.34 -2.19 3.30
N TRP A 24 8.27 -2.14 1.97
CA TRP A 24 8.75 -3.22 1.10
C TRP A 24 10.22 -3.53 1.35
N ILE A 25 11.07 -2.50 1.47
CA ILE A 25 12.49 -2.67 1.76
C ILE A 25 12.68 -3.31 3.13
N VAL A 26 12.09 -2.74 4.18
CA VAL A 26 12.33 -3.19 5.56
C VAL A 26 11.83 -4.61 5.78
N LEU A 27 10.64 -4.94 5.28
CA LEU A 27 10.12 -6.32 5.33
C LEU A 27 10.93 -7.27 4.43
N GLY A 28 11.42 -6.80 3.28
CA GLY A 28 12.31 -7.58 2.42
C GLY A 28 13.66 -7.88 3.08
N LEU A 29 14.19 -6.97 3.90
CA LEU A 29 15.37 -7.21 4.73
C LEU A 29 15.06 -8.18 5.87
N ALA A 30 13.89 -8.05 6.52
CA ALA A 30 13.45 -8.95 7.57
C ALA A 30 13.34 -10.40 7.07
N ALA A 31 12.77 -10.60 5.87
CA ALA A 31 12.66 -11.91 5.24
C ALA A 31 14.01 -12.59 4.91
N LYS A 32 15.09 -11.81 4.83
CA LYS A 32 16.46 -12.30 4.54
C LYS A 32 17.31 -12.43 5.80
N ALA A 33 16.81 -12.02 6.95
CA ALA A 33 17.56 -12.09 8.19
C ALA A 33 17.69 -13.54 8.65
N GLU A 34 18.87 -13.92 9.16
CA GLU A 34 19.13 -15.30 9.62
C GLU A 34 18.71 -15.53 11.08
N THR A 35 18.51 -14.45 11.84
CA THR A 35 18.20 -14.52 13.27
C THR A 35 16.80 -13.98 13.57
N LEU A 36 16.12 -14.63 14.51
CA LEU A 36 14.81 -14.20 14.99
C LEU A 36 14.85 -12.77 15.57
N ALA A 37 15.92 -12.40 16.26
CA ALA A 37 16.11 -11.05 16.80
C ALA A 37 16.14 -9.99 15.70
N ALA A 38 16.86 -10.23 14.60
CA ALA A 38 16.92 -9.32 13.46
C ALA A 38 15.56 -9.25 12.73
N MET A 39 14.91 -10.38 12.49
CA MET A 39 13.55 -10.42 11.91
C MET A 39 12.57 -9.57 12.72
N ARG A 40 12.55 -9.73 14.05
CA ARG A 40 11.66 -8.96 14.94
C ARG A 40 11.97 -7.47 14.92
N THR A 41 13.25 -7.13 14.94
CA THR A 41 13.70 -5.72 14.92
C THR A 41 13.27 -5.03 13.63
N LEU A 42 13.50 -5.68 12.48
CA LEU A 42 13.12 -5.14 11.18
C LEU A 42 11.59 -5.11 11.00
N THR A 43 10.87 -6.13 11.45
CA THR A 43 9.39 -6.12 11.44
C THR A 43 8.82 -4.95 12.24
N LYS A 44 9.38 -4.67 13.43
CA LYS A 44 9.00 -3.49 14.22
C LYS A 44 9.37 -2.19 13.53
N ALA A 45 10.53 -2.12 12.86
CA ALA A 45 10.97 -0.96 12.10
C ALA A 45 10.05 -0.68 10.88
N ALA A 46 9.26 -1.64 10.43
CA ALA A 46 8.27 -1.44 9.38
C ALA A 46 7.01 -0.68 9.87
N ALA A 47 6.74 -0.65 11.18
CA ALA A 47 5.49 -0.11 11.73
C ALA A 47 5.18 1.36 11.36
N PRO A 48 6.16 2.30 11.34
CA PRO A 48 5.90 3.66 10.88
C PRO A 48 5.45 3.71 9.41
N PHE A 49 6.00 2.83 8.56
CA PHE A 49 5.63 2.76 7.16
C PHE A 49 4.23 2.17 6.98
N GLU A 50 3.85 1.15 7.75
CA GLU A 50 2.47 0.64 7.78
C GLU A 50 1.47 1.72 8.20
N TRP A 51 1.81 2.51 9.22
CA TRP A 51 0.98 3.63 9.65
C TRP A 51 0.81 4.67 8.53
N ILE A 52 1.90 5.01 7.82
CA ILE A 52 1.84 5.90 6.65
C ILE A 52 0.89 5.32 5.61
N VAL A 53 1.07 4.05 5.21
CA VAL A 53 0.24 3.40 4.19
C VAL A 53 -1.24 3.44 4.57
N ILE A 54 -1.58 3.10 5.80
CA ILE A 54 -2.98 3.04 6.25
C ILE A 54 -3.58 4.44 6.39
N VAL A 55 -2.94 5.32 7.17
CA VAL A 55 -3.51 6.63 7.53
C VAL A 55 -3.38 7.62 6.38
N ILE A 56 -2.18 7.78 5.83
CA ILE A 56 -1.94 8.72 4.73
C ILE A 56 -2.62 8.22 3.45
N GLY A 57 -2.66 6.91 3.21
CA GLY A 57 -3.41 6.35 2.08
C GLY A 57 -4.91 6.66 2.17
N THR A 58 -5.51 6.50 3.35
CA THR A 58 -6.93 6.81 3.58
C THR A 58 -7.22 8.31 3.36
N ILE A 59 -6.44 9.19 3.99
CA ILE A 59 -6.59 10.65 3.85
C ILE A 59 -6.35 11.08 2.39
N GLY A 60 -5.31 10.53 1.76
CA GLY A 60 -4.96 10.78 0.37
C GLY A 60 -6.08 10.41 -0.58
N GLY A 61 -6.71 9.24 -0.40
CA GLY A 61 -7.86 8.80 -1.18
C GLY A 61 -9.07 9.74 -1.06
N LEU A 62 -9.41 10.14 0.17
CA LEU A 62 -10.50 11.10 0.41
C LEU A 62 -10.23 12.47 -0.24
N LEU A 63 -8.98 12.96 -0.15
CA LEU A 63 -8.59 14.21 -0.81
C LEU A 63 -8.57 14.09 -2.33
N GLY A 64 -8.26 12.92 -2.89
CA GLY A 64 -8.36 12.68 -4.33
C GLY A 64 -9.80 12.81 -4.83
N ILE A 65 -10.74 12.22 -4.10
CA ILE A 65 -12.18 12.36 -4.38
C ILE A 65 -12.61 13.81 -4.25
N ALA A 66 -12.24 14.49 -3.16
CA ALA A 66 -12.57 15.89 -2.94
C ALA A 66 -11.99 16.80 -4.04
N SER A 67 -10.76 16.52 -4.49
CA SER A 67 -10.12 17.24 -5.58
C SER A 67 -10.89 17.10 -6.88
N ALA A 68 -11.27 15.87 -7.26
CA ALA A 68 -12.04 15.62 -8.47
C ALA A 68 -13.41 16.32 -8.45
N ILE A 69 -14.13 16.26 -7.31
CA ILE A 69 -15.41 16.96 -7.12
C ILE A 69 -15.22 18.47 -7.25
N SER A 70 -14.19 19.04 -6.60
CA SER A 70 -13.92 20.48 -6.61
C SER A 70 -13.56 21.04 -7.99
N GLN A 71 -13.17 20.17 -8.92
CA GLN A 71 -12.84 20.51 -10.31
C GLN A 71 -13.98 20.18 -11.28
N GLY A 72 -15.11 19.65 -10.80
CA GLY A 72 -16.23 19.23 -11.64
C GLY A 72 -15.88 18.06 -12.56
N ARG A 73 -14.86 17.25 -12.23
CA ARG A 73 -14.44 16.12 -13.07
C ARG A 73 -15.37 14.93 -12.85
N PRO A 74 -15.78 14.22 -13.93
CA PRO A 74 -16.63 13.04 -13.82
C PRO A 74 -15.84 11.86 -13.24
N LEU A 75 -16.03 11.58 -11.94
CA LEU A 75 -15.34 10.50 -11.22
C LEU A 75 -15.45 9.14 -11.92
N PHE A 76 -16.60 8.84 -12.50
CA PHE A 76 -16.83 7.55 -13.17
C PHE A 76 -16.68 7.62 -14.69
N GLY A 77 -16.18 8.76 -15.21
CA GLY A 77 -15.82 8.97 -16.61
C GLY A 77 -16.87 8.43 -17.60
N PRO A 78 -16.57 7.36 -18.37
CA PRO A 78 -17.49 6.73 -19.32
C PRO A 78 -18.86 6.33 -18.78
N LEU A 79 -18.93 5.93 -17.50
CA LEU A 79 -20.21 5.57 -16.88
C LEU A 79 -21.13 6.78 -16.67
N GLN A 80 -20.59 7.99 -16.82
CA GLN A 80 -21.31 9.27 -16.78
C GLN A 80 -21.41 9.93 -18.16
N GLY A 81 -21.06 9.22 -19.25
CA GLY A 81 -21.09 9.74 -20.61
C GLY A 81 -19.87 10.58 -21.01
N ALA A 82 -18.84 10.66 -20.16
CA ALA A 82 -17.58 11.35 -20.47
C ALA A 82 -16.56 10.41 -21.15
N PRO A 83 -15.58 10.91 -21.91
CA PRO A 83 -14.52 10.05 -22.44
C PRO A 83 -13.68 9.40 -21.32
N VAL A 84 -13.01 8.29 -21.63
CA VAL A 84 -12.00 7.70 -20.73
C VAL A 84 -10.89 8.73 -20.51
N ASP A 85 -10.60 9.03 -19.26
CA ASP A 85 -9.50 9.88 -18.87
C ASP A 85 -8.61 9.21 -17.82
N TRP A 86 -7.52 9.88 -17.46
CA TRP A 86 -6.55 9.38 -16.50
C TRP A 86 -7.13 9.28 -15.08
N LEU A 87 -8.13 10.11 -14.72
CA LEU A 87 -8.81 10.04 -13.42
C LEU A 87 -9.59 8.73 -13.31
N PHE A 88 -10.39 8.40 -14.33
CA PHE A 88 -11.11 7.13 -14.39
C PHE A 88 -10.14 5.94 -14.33
N ALA A 89 -9.05 5.98 -15.11
CA ALA A 89 -8.02 4.93 -15.08
C ALA A 89 -7.41 4.78 -13.67
N SER A 90 -7.11 5.88 -12.99
CA SER A 90 -6.54 5.88 -11.63
C SER A 90 -7.52 5.30 -10.61
N ILE A 91 -8.82 5.62 -10.73
CA ILE A 91 -9.86 5.06 -9.87
C ILE A 91 -9.98 3.55 -10.07
N VAL A 92 -9.98 3.07 -11.33
CA VAL A 92 -10.01 1.64 -11.62
C VAL A 92 -8.81 0.92 -11.00
N LEU A 93 -7.61 1.48 -11.13
CA LEU A 93 -6.38 0.93 -10.54
C LEU A 93 -6.44 0.88 -9.00
N VAL A 94 -6.92 1.94 -8.34
CA VAL A 94 -7.08 1.95 -6.88
C VAL A 94 -8.12 0.92 -6.44
N LEU A 95 -9.27 0.87 -7.12
CA LEU A 95 -10.34 -0.08 -6.82
C LEU A 95 -9.93 -1.53 -7.06
N SER A 96 -9.03 -1.82 -7.99
CA SER A 96 -8.51 -3.18 -8.19
C SER A 96 -7.56 -3.63 -7.08
N ALA A 97 -6.90 -2.70 -6.37
CA ALA A 97 -6.07 -3.00 -5.20
C ALA A 97 -6.87 -3.01 -3.88
N ALA A 98 -8.01 -2.32 -3.81
CA ALA A 98 -8.86 -2.23 -2.61
C ALA A 98 -9.25 -3.57 -1.95
N PRO A 99 -9.42 -4.70 -2.68
CA PRO A 99 -9.70 -6.00 -2.08
C PRO A 99 -8.51 -6.62 -1.33
N LEU A 100 -7.26 -6.25 -1.66
CA LEU A 100 -6.05 -6.91 -1.13
C LEU A 100 -5.97 -6.94 0.40
N PRO A 101 -6.26 -5.85 1.15
CA PRO A 101 -6.26 -5.90 2.61
C PRO A 101 -7.20 -6.96 3.17
N ARG A 102 -8.44 -7.04 2.64
CA ARG A 102 -9.46 -7.94 3.18
C ARG A 102 -9.19 -9.40 2.87
N PHE A 103 -8.74 -9.69 1.65
CA PHE A 103 -8.62 -11.06 1.13
C PHE A 103 -7.21 -11.64 1.23
N VAL A 104 -6.17 -10.80 1.27
CA VAL A 104 -4.78 -11.25 1.32
C VAL A 104 -4.11 -10.81 2.62
N PHE A 105 -3.96 -9.52 2.86
CA PHE A 105 -3.09 -9.04 3.94
C PHE A 105 -3.62 -9.37 5.34
N ILE A 106 -4.92 -9.22 5.61
CA ILE A 106 -5.48 -9.54 6.93
C ILE A 106 -5.41 -11.04 7.23
N PRO A 107 -5.88 -11.95 6.35
CA PRO A 107 -5.79 -13.39 6.63
C PRO A 107 -4.35 -13.88 6.75
N ARG A 108 -3.46 -13.48 5.84
CA ARG A 108 -2.06 -13.92 5.84
C ARG A 108 -1.25 -13.28 6.96
N GLY A 109 -1.56 -12.03 7.32
CA GLY A 109 -0.99 -11.35 8.48
C GLY A 109 -1.24 -12.09 9.78
N LYS A 110 -2.46 -12.60 10.00
CA LYS A 110 -2.77 -13.42 11.18
C LYS A 110 -1.95 -14.71 11.26
N VAL A 111 -1.73 -15.37 10.12
CA VAL A 111 -0.89 -16.57 10.04
C VAL A 111 0.56 -16.23 10.39
N PHE A 112 1.08 -15.12 9.84
CA PHE A 112 2.41 -14.63 10.14
C PHE A 112 2.58 -14.27 11.62
N GLU A 113 1.63 -13.53 12.21
CA GLU A 113 1.63 -13.14 13.62
C GLU A 113 1.66 -14.37 14.55
N ALA A 114 0.85 -15.39 14.25
CA ALA A 114 0.84 -16.64 14.99
C ALA A 114 2.19 -17.37 14.90
N ALA A 115 2.75 -17.51 13.70
CA ALA A 115 4.04 -18.15 13.49
C ALA A 115 5.20 -17.38 14.17
N LEU A 116 5.15 -16.04 14.15
CA LEU A 116 6.13 -15.20 14.82
C LEU A 116 6.03 -15.31 16.34
N ALA A 117 4.82 -15.38 16.89
CA ALA A 117 4.60 -15.58 18.32
C ALA A 117 5.14 -16.95 18.77
N GLU A 118 4.91 -18.00 17.99
CA GLU A 118 5.45 -19.34 18.26
C GLU A 118 6.98 -19.37 18.20
N ALA A 119 7.58 -18.84 17.14
CA ALA A 119 9.04 -18.72 17.03
C ALA A 119 9.65 -17.94 18.20
N THR A 120 8.96 -16.87 18.63
CA THR A 120 9.34 -16.10 19.82
C THR A 120 9.25 -16.91 21.10
N ALA A 121 8.21 -17.73 21.27
CA ALA A 121 8.05 -18.58 22.45
C ALA A 121 9.12 -19.68 22.52
N ARG A 122 9.60 -20.16 21.38
CA ARG A 122 10.63 -21.20 21.29
C ARG A 122 12.06 -20.65 21.15
N ASP A 123 12.22 -19.33 21.07
CA ASP A 123 13.47 -18.59 20.87
C ASP A 123 14.33 -19.07 19.68
N HIS A 124 13.69 -19.55 18.62
CA HIS A 124 14.38 -19.92 17.38
C HIS A 124 13.47 -19.71 16.17
N VAL A 125 14.10 -19.60 14.99
CA VAL A 125 13.37 -19.49 13.72
C VAL A 125 12.71 -20.83 13.41
N THR A 126 11.39 -20.84 13.27
CA THR A 126 10.61 -22.05 12.95
C THR A 126 10.37 -22.18 11.45
N PRO A 127 10.20 -23.42 10.92
CA PRO A 127 9.81 -23.64 9.53
C PRO A 127 8.52 -22.91 9.14
N GLU A 128 7.56 -22.82 10.06
CA GLU A 128 6.28 -22.13 9.85
C GLU A 128 6.48 -20.62 9.67
N LEU A 129 7.37 -20.00 10.46
CA LEU A 129 7.72 -18.59 10.31
C LEU A 129 8.40 -18.34 8.96
N MET A 130 9.31 -19.21 8.55
CA MET A 130 9.96 -19.10 7.24
C MET A 130 8.97 -19.28 6.08
N ALA A 131 8.03 -20.22 6.20
CA ALA A 131 6.98 -20.40 5.21
C ALA A 131 6.07 -19.17 5.10
N ALA A 132 5.73 -18.55 6.23
CA ALA A 132 4.94 -17.31 6.26
C ALA A 132 5.70 -16.13 5.62
N TRP A 133 7.00 -15.99 5.87
CA TRP A 133 7.85 -14.97 5.24
C TRP A 133 7.97 -15.11 3.73
N HIS A 134 7.98 -16.35 3.23
CA HIS A 134 8.16 -16.66 1.82
C HIS A 134 6.85 -16.94 1.08
N ASP A 135 5.70 -16.54 1.65
CA ASP A 135 4.41 -16.70 0.99
C ASP A 135 4.37 -15.93 -0.35
N PRO A 136 4.30 -16.65 -1.49
CA PRO A 136 4.34 -16.02 -2.80
C PRO A 136 3.12 -15.12 -3.05
N VAL A 137 1.98 -15.40 -2.42
CA VAL A 137 0.75 -14.62 -2.58
C VAL A 137 0.92 -13.24 -1.94
N THR A 138 1.42 -13.20 -0.71
CA THR A 138 1.69 -11.95 0.01
C THR A 138 2.72 -11.10 -0.73
N ARG A 139 3.79 -11.72 -1.23
CA ARG A 139 4.81 -11.03 -2.03
C ARG A 139 4.23 -10.46 -3.33
N ALA A 140 3.43 -11.24 -4.05
CA ALA A 140 2.78 -10.77 -5.28
C ALA A 140 1.79 -9.62 -5.00
N ALA A 141 1.00 -9.71 -3.94
CA ALA A 141 0.04 -8.69 -3.55
C ALA A 141 0.70 -7.35 -3.21
N HIS A 142 1.78 -7.37 -2.41
CA HIS A 142 2.54 -6.15 -2.15
C HIS A 142 3.20 -5.59 -3.44
N GLY A 143 3.64 -6.47 -4.36
CA GLY A 143 4.27 -6.05 -5.61
C GLY A 143 3.24 -5.37 -6.52
N TYR A 144 2.04 -5.93 -6.57
CA TYR A 144 0.90 -5.35 -7.26
C TYR A 144 0.47 -4.00 -6.66
N GLU A 145 0.41 -3.88 -5.33
CA GLU A 145 0.10 -2.63 -4.64
C GLU A 145 1.12 -1.52 -4.97
N LEU A 146 2.41 -1.86 -4.97
CA LEU A 146 3.47 -0.94 -5.36
C LEU A 146 3.35 -0.55 -6.85
N PHE A 147 3.07 -1.50 -7.74
CA PHE A 147 2.87 -1.25 -9.16
C PHE A 147 1.68 -0.31 -9.44
N VAL A 148 0.52 -0.62 -8.85
CA VAL A 148 -0.70 0.20 -8.94
C VAL A 148 -0.41 1.62 -8.46
N THR A 149 0.18 1.74 -7.27
CA THR A 149 0.46 3.06 -6.68
C THR A 149 1.46 3.85 -7.49
N SER A 150 2.52 3.20 -7.99
CA SER A 150 3.50 3.84 -8.87
C SER A 150 2.83 4.37 -10.15
N THR A 151 1.94 3.56 -10.73
CA THR A 151 1.21 3.93 -11.95
C THR A 151 0.31 5.13 -11.70
N VAL A 152 -0.48 5.11 -10.61
CA VAL A 152 -1.35 6.23 -10.22
C VAL A 152 -0.53 7.49 -9.95
N LEU A 153 0.58 7.39 -9.22
CA LEU A 153 1.46 8.52 -8.95
C LEU A 153 2.03 9.12 -10.25
N VAL A 154 2.47 8.28 -11.19
CA VAL A 154 2.94 8.74 -12.51
C VAL A 154 1.83 9.43 -13.29
N LEU A 155 0.61 8.86 -13.30
CA LEU A 155 -0.54 9.48 -13.95
C LEU A 155 -0.84 10.87 -13.37
N MET A 156 -0.83 10.99 -12.04
CA MET A 156 -1.05 12.26 -11.34
C MET A 156 0.02 13.31 -11.64
N LEU A 157 1.30 12.91 -11.77
CA LEU A 157 2.40 13.84 -12.01
C LEU A 157 2.54 14.23 -13.50
N ALA A 158 2.31 13.29 -14.41
CA ALA A 158 2.46 13.52 -15.85
C ALA A 158 1.24 14.21 -16.47
N LYS A 159 0.06 14.01 -15.89
CA LYS A 159 -1.19 14.67 -16.26
C LYS A 159 -1.79 15.33 -15.03
N PRO A 160 -1.11 16.35 -14.49
CA PRO A 160 -1.60 17.03 -13.30
C PRO A 160 -2.97 17.60 -13.60
N PHE A 161 -3.90 17.23 -12.71
CA PHE A 161 -5.25 17.76 -12.49
C PHE A 161 -5.69 18.92 -13.39
#